data_AF-A0A378PJ57-F1
#
_entry.id   AF-A0A378PJ57-F1
#
_cell.length_a   1.000
_cell.length_b   1.000
_cell.length_c   1.000
_cell.angle_alpha   90.00
_cell.angle_beta   90.00
_cell.angle_gamma   90.00
#
_symmetry.space_group_name_H-M   'P 1'
#
loop_
_entity.id
_entity.type
_entity.pdbx_description
1 polymer ?
#
loop_
_entity_poly.entity_id
_entity_poly.type
_entity_poly.pdbx_seq_one_letter_code
_entity_poly.pdbx_strand_id
1 'polypeptide(L)'
;MSEFVLGMAVALGVLAVVAIIMAKTSVKLPIPLLFKVLTWLIYALGFKILGVSISALQLTGHLPRDVVDVPSVAFLGIYPSVQGLVVQAVYVAICVLVWFMSVRKSVK
;
A
#
# COMPACT_ATOMS: atom_id res chain seq x y z
N MET A 1 44.74 -12.34 -5.54
CA MET A 1 44.12 -13.39 -6.41
C MET A 1 43.12 -14.22 -5.63
N SER A 2 43.48 -14.81 -4.49
CA SER A 2 42.59 -15.62 -3.64
C SER A 2 41.33 -14.88 -3.18
N GLU A 3 41.44 -13.64 -2.72
CA GLU A 3 40.30 -12.86 -2.19
C GLU A 3 39.25 -12.53 -3.27
N PHE A 4 39.69 -12.29 -4.50
CA PHE A 4 38.79 -12.04 -5.64
C PHE A 4 37.97 -13.30 -6.00
N VAL A 5 38.65 -14.45 -6.07
CA VAL A 5 38.01 -15.75 -6.34
C VAL A 5 37.06 -16.13 -5.20
N LEU A 6 37.43 -15.84 -3.95
CA LEU A 6 36.62 -16.13 -2.78
C LEU A 6 35.37 -15.24 -2.72
N GLY A 7 35.49 -13.96 -3.04
CA GLY A 7 34.34 -13.06 -3.20
C GLY A 7 33.38 -13.50 -4.30
N MET A 8 33.90 -13.95 -5.44
CA MET A 8 33.10 -14.47 -6.56
C MET A 8 32.35 -15.75 -6.15
N ALA A 9 33.03 -16.68 -5.46
CA ALA A 9 32.41 -17.91 -4.97
C ALA A 9 31.28 -17.64 -3.98
N VAL A 10 31.47 -16.70 -3.05
CA VAL A 10 30.43 -16.29 -2.08
C VAL A 10 29.24 -15.66 -2.80
N ALA A 11 29.47 -14.74 -3.73
CA ALA A 11 28.40 -14.09 -4.49
C ALA A 11 27.55 -15.10 -5.29
N LEU A 12 28.21 -16.05 -5.95
CA LEU A 12 27.53 -17.15 -6.65
C LEU A 12 26.73 -18.03 -5.69
N GLY A 13 27.28 -18.34 -4.52
CA GLY A 13 26.58 -19.09 -3.48
C GLY A 13 25.31 -18.39 -3.00
N VAL A 14 25.39 -17.08 -2.70
CA VAL A 14 24.23 -16.27 -2.31
C VAL A 14 23.19 -16.23 -3.44
N LEU A 15 23.62 -16.02 -4.69
CA LEU A 15 22.72 -15.99 -5.83
C LEU A 15 21.99 -17.33 -6.02
N ALA A 16 22.71 -18.45 -5.87
CA ALA A 16 22.13 -19.79 -5.95
C ALA A 16 21.09 -20.04 -4.84
N VAL A 17 21.38 -19.63 -3.61
CA VAL A 17 20.44 -19.74 -2.48
C VAL A 17 19.17 -18.92 -2.76
N VAL A 18 19.32 -17.67 -3.19
CA VAL A 18 18.19 -16.79 -3.55
C VAL A 18 17.37 -17.39 -4.69
N ALA A 19 18.03 -17.91 -5.73
CA ALA A 19 17.37 -18.55 -6.86
C ALA A 19 16.56 -19.79 -6.43
N ILE A 20 17.09 -20.62 -5.53
CA ILE A 20 16.36 -21.79 -4.99
C ILE A 20 15.14 -21.34 -4.18
N ILE A 21 15.28 -20.31 -3.34
CA ILE A 21 14.17 -19.77 -2.55
C ILE A 21 13.09 -19.20 -3.47
N MET A 22 13.47 -18.39 -4.46
CA MET A 22 12.55 -17.83 -5.45
C MET A 22 11.86 -18.93 -6.27
N ALA A 23 12.59 -19.94 -6.75
CA ALA A 23 12.02 -21.04 -7.52
C ALA A 23 11.02 -21.85 -6.69
N LYS A 24 11.35 -22.17 -5.43
CA LYS A 24 10.44 -22.89 -4.53
C LYS A 24 9.20 -22.07 -4.13
N THR A 25 9.37 -20.76 -3.95
CA THR A 25 8.29 -19.86 -3.53
C THR A 25 7.37 -19.49 -4.70
N SER A 26 7.93 -19.24 -5.88
CA SER A 26 7.20 -18.83 -7.09
C SER A 26 6.19 -19.87 -7.56
N VAL A 27 6.53 -21.16 -7.48
CA VAL A 27 5.62 -22.26 -7.87
C VAL A 27 4.41 -22.40 -6.93
N LYS A 28 4.51 -21.87 -5.69
CA LYS A 28 3.43 -21.89 -4.69
C LYS A 28 2.72 -20.55 -4.54
N LEU A 29 3.01 -19.55 -5.37
CA LEU A 29 2.35 -18.25 -5.31
C LEU A 29 1.13 -18.26 -6.24
N PRO A 30 -0.09 -18.52 -5.74
CA PRO A 30 -1.30 -18.33 -6.52
C PRO A 30 -1.36 -16.87 -6.99
N ILE A 31 -1.10 -16.66 -8.28
CA ILE A 31 -1.18 -15.36 -8.98
C ILE A 31 -2.44 -14.58 -8.57
N PRO A 32 -3.64 -15.18 -8.43
CA PRO A 32 -4.84 -14.44 -8.03
C PRO A 32 -4.79 -13.89 -6.60
N LEU A 33 -4.16 -14.63 -5.68
CA LEU A 33 -4.01 -14.24 -4.27
C LEU A 33 -2.98 -13.12 -4.14
N LEU A 34 -1.87 -13.20 -4.88
CA LEU A 34 -0.88 -12.11 -4.94
C LEU A 34 -1.51 -10.80 -5.43
N PHE A 35 -2.21 -10.84 -6.56
CA PHE A 35 -2.89 -9.66 -7.08
C PHE A 35 -3.91 -9.12 -6.09
N LYS A 36 -4.67 -9.98 -5.40
CA LYS A 36 -5.60 -9.55 -4.36
C LYS A 36 -4.89 -8.83 -3.22
N VAL A 37 -3.81 -9.37 -2.69
CA VAL A 37 -3.01 -8.72 -1.64
C VAL A 37 -2.45 -7.38 -2.12
N LEU A 38 -1.89 -7.33 -3.33
CA LEU A 38 -1.34 -6.10 -3.90
C LEU A 38 -2.41 -5.04 -4.12
N THR A 39 -3.59 -5.40 -4.63
CA THR A 39 -4.70 -4.45 -4.80
C THR A 39 -5.14 -3.87 -3.45
N TRP A 40 -5.27 -4.71 -2.42
CA TRP A 40 -5.59 -4.23 -1.07
C TRP A 40 -4.50 -3.33 -0.49
N LEU A 41 -3.23 -3.66 -0.73
CA LEU A 41 -2.09 -2.83 -0.32
C LEU A 41 -2.13 -1.46 -1.00
N ILE A 42 -2.41 -1.41 -2.31
CA ILE A 42 -2.51 -0.16 -3.07
C ILE A 42 -3.68 0.68 -2.57
N TYR A 43 -4.83 0.08 -2.24
CA TYR A 43 -5.97 0.80 -1.65
C TYR A 43 -5.63 1.39 -0.27
N ALA A 44 -4.97 0.63 0.59
CA ALA A 44 -4.53 1.14 1.89
C ALA A 44 -3.50 2.28 1.74
N LEU A 45 -2.58 2.16 0.79
CA LEU A 45 -1.58 3.19 0.53
C LEU A 45 -2.20 4.45 -0.06
N GLY A 46 -3.16 4.30 -0.99
CA GLY A 46 -3.94 5.40 -1.56
C GLY A 46 -4.67 6.21 -0.49
N PHE A 47 -5.34 5.52 0.45
CA PHE A 47 -5.99 6.16 1.60
C PHE A 47 -5.01 7.03 2.41
N LYS A 48 -3.83 6.47 2.74
CA LYS A 48 -2.79 7.18 3.48
C LYS A 48 -2.29 8.41 2.73
N ILE A 49 -1.97 8.26 1.45
CA ILE A 49 -1.44 9.36 0.63
C ILE A 49 -2.47 10.49 0.54
N LEU A 50 -3.74 10.18 0.31
CA LEU A 50 -4.80 11.19 0.25
C LEU A 50 -4.92 12.01 1.55
N GLY A 51 -4.91 11.34 2.71
CA GLY A 51 -4.99 12.02 4.01
C GLY A 51 -3.82 12.98 4.26
N VAL A 52 -2.60 12.56 3.91
CA VAL A 52 -1.40 13.41 3.99
C VAL A 52 -1.46 14.56 2.98
N SER A 53 -1.92 14.33 1.75
CA SER A 53 -2.03 15.36 0.71
C SER A 53 -3.06 16.44 1.07
N ILE A 54 -4.24 16.08 1.58
CA ILE A 54 -5.24 17.07 2.03
C ILE A 54 -4.69 17.90 3.19
N SER A 55 -3.99 17.25 4.11
CA SER A 55 -3.39 17.96 5.24
C SER A 55 -2.26 18.89 4.81
N ALA A 56 -1.46 18.49 3.82
CA ALA A 56 -0.47 19.36 3.20
C ALA A 56 -1.14 20.59 2.54
N LEU A 57 -2.25 20.41 1.82
CA LEU A 57 -3.00 21.52 1.21
C LEU A 57 -3.62 22.49 2.24
N GLN A 58 -4.02 21.98 3.40
CA GLN A 58 -4.48 22.81 4.51
C GLN A 58 -3.33 23.60 5.14
N LEU A 59 -2.13 23.03 5.21
CA LEU A 59 -0.94 23.72 5.72
C LEU A 59 -0.41 24.79 4.74
N THR A 60 -0.59 24.62 3.44
CA THR A 60 -0.22 25.62 2.43
C THR A 60 -1.26 26.73 2.25
N GLY A 61 -2.37 26.70 3.03
CA GLY A 61 -3.39 27.75 3.01
C GLY A 61 -4.32 27.72 1.80
N HIS A 62 -4.28 26.66 0.98
CA HIS A 62 -5.18 26.49 -0.16
C HIS A 62 -6.53 25.87 0.22
N LEU A 63 -6.64 25.21 1.38
CA LEU A 63 -7.88 24.65 1.91
C LEU A 63 -8.21 25.23 3.30
N PRO A 64 -9.48 25.57 3.60
CA PRO A 64 -9.88 25.98 4.94
C PRO A 64 -9.60 24.86 5.94
N ARG A 65 -9.24 25.17 7.19
CA ARG A 65 -8.95 24.14 8.20
C ARG A 65 -9.96 24.22 9.34
N ASP A 66 -11.06 23.49 9.20
CA ASP A 66 -12.02 23.26 10.28
C ASP A 66 -11.49 22.15 11.18
N VAL A 67 -10.89 22.54 12.31
CA VAL A 67 -10.30 21.61 13.29
C VAL A 67 -11.42 20.93 14.07
N VAL A 68 -11.35 19.61 14.15
CA VAL A 68 -12.29 18.78 14.93
C VAL A 68 -11.51 18.02 15.99
N ASP A 69 -12.15 17.72 17.12
CA ASP A 69 -11.54 17.04 18.27
C ASP A 69 -11.44 15.53 18.02
N VAL A 70 -10.56 15.16 17.10
CA VAL A 70 -10.23 13.77 16.76
C VAL A 70 -8.73 13.54 16.88
N PRO A 71 -8.29 12.41 17.43
CA PRO A 71 -6.87 12.11 17.55
C PRO A 71 -6.22 11.99 16.17
N SER A 72 -5.11 12.71 15.97
CA SER A 72 -4.32 12.61 14.75
C SER A 72 -3.55 11.28 14.72
N VAL A 73 -3.75 10.48 13.68
CA VAL A 73 -2.98 9.24 13.44
C VAL A 73 -2.15 9.42 12.18
N ALA A 74 -0.95 9.98 12.35
CA ALA A 74 -0.03 10.25 11.24
C ALA A 74 0.33 9.00 10.44
N PHE A 75 0.35 7.81 11.07
CA PHE A 75 0.62 6.55 10.39
C PHE A 75 -0.42 6.19 9.33
N LEU A 76 -1.72 6.40 9.65
CA LEU A 76 -2.83 6.20 8.72
C LEU A 76 -3.10 7.42 7.82
N GLY A 77 -2.45 8.55 8.09
CA GLY A 77 -2.75 9.82 7.43
C GLY A 77 -4.07 10.44 7.89
N ILE A 78 -4.56 10.11 9.09
CA ILE A 78 -5.75 10.72 9.67
C ILE A 78 -5.33 11.97 10.42
N TYR A 79 -5.89 13.11 10.04
CA TYR A 79 -5.59 14.41 10.62
C TYR A 79 -6.88 15.08 11.13
N PRO A 80 -6.79 15.98 12.13
CA PRO A 80 -7.94 16.64 12.74
C PRO A 80 -8.47 17.75 11.84
N SER A 81 -9.13 17.35 10.75
CA SER A 81 -9.85 18.26 9.87
C SER A 81 -11.10 17.61 9.29
N VAL A 82 -12.21 18.35 9.33
CA VAL A 82 -13.52 17.86 8.81
C VAL A 82 -13.40 17.48 7.33
N GLN A 83 -12.76 18.33 6.54
CA GLN A 83 -12.57 18.09 5.10
C GLN A 83 -11.70 16.85 4.84
N GLY A 84 -10.64 16.64 5.62
CA GLY A 84 -9.81 15.44 5.53
C GLY A 84 -10.61 14.17 5.82
N LEU A 85 -11.42 14.19 6.88
CA LEU A 85 -12.33 13.10 7.23
C LEU A 85 -13.38 12.83 6.15
N VAL A 86 -13.98 13.86 5.57
CA VAL A 86 -14.97 13.72 4.49
C VAL A 86 -14.34 13.08 3.25
N VAL A 87 -13.16 13.56 2.83
CA VAL A 87 -12.44 12.98 1.67
C VAL A 87 -12.08 11.52 1.93
N GLN A 88 -11.60 11.22 3.14
CA GLN A 88 -11.29 9.85 3.55
C GLN A 88 -12.54 8.94 3.57
N ALA A 89 -13.66 9.44 4.08
CA ALA A 89 -14.94 8.71 4.09
C ALA A 89 -15.45 8.41 2.67
N VAL A 90 -15.36 9.40 1.76
CA VAL A 90 -15.71 9.22 0.34
C VAL A 90 -14.81 8.17 -0.31
N TYR A 91 -13.51 8.20 -0.05
CA TYR A 91 -12.57 7.19 -0.56
C TYR A 91 -12.95 5.78 -0.12
N VAL A 92 -13.22 5.59 1.18
CA VAL A 92 -13.65 4.29 1.72
C VAL A 92 -14.96 3.84 1.09
N ALA A 93 -15.94 4.73 0.93
CA ALA A 93 -17.21 4.41 0.28
C ALA A 93 -17.03 3.93 -1.16
N ILE A 94 -16.14 4.58 -1.93
CA ILE A 94 -15.77 4.15 -3.29
C ILE A 94 -15.10 2.78 -3.28
N CYS A 95 -14.13 2.54 -2.39
CA CYS A 95 -13.49 1.23 -2.26
C CYS A 95 -14.50 0.11 -1.95
N VAL A 96 -15.45 0.36 -1.05
CA VAL A 96 -16.53 -0.60 -0.72
C VAL A 96 -17.45 -0.83 -1.92
N LEU A 97 -17.84 0.21 -2.65
CA LEU A 97 -18.64 0.09 -3.87
C LEU A 97 -17.94 -0.74 -4.93
N VAL A 98 -16.66 -0.45 -5.22
CA VAL A 98 -15.86 -1.21 -6.19
C VAL A 98 -15.73 -2.67 -5.77
N TRP A 99 -15.50 -2.93 -4.49
CA TRP A 99 -15.45 -4.29 -3.97
C TRP A 99 -16.80 -5.01 -4.16
N PHE A 100 -17.92 -4.36 -3.84
CA PHE A 100 -19.26 -4.92 -4.01
C PHE A 100 -19.60 -5.21 -5.48
N MET A 101 -19.23 -4.30 -6.40
CA MET A 101 -19.39 -4.51 -7.85
C MET A 101 -18.52 -5.66 -8.37
N SER A 102 -17.29 -5.79 -7.86
CA SER A 102 -16.37 -6.87 -8.23
C SER A 102 -16.91 -8.24 -7.79
N VAL A 103 -17.48 -8.35 -6.60
CA VAL A 103 -18.11 -9.59 -6.11
C VAL A 103 -19.32 -9.99 -6.95
N ARG A 104 -20.16 -9.04 -7.38
CA ARG A 104 -21.33 -9.34 -8.23
C ARG A 104 -20.97 -9.88 -9.62
N LYS A 105 -19.80 -9.52 -10.17
CA LYS A 105 -19.38 -9.94 -11.51
C LYS A 105 -18.94 -11.41 -11.58
N SER A 106 -18.70 -12.06 -10.44
CA SER A 106 -18.28 -13.47 -10.36
C SER A 106 -19.43 -14.47 -10.26
N VAL A 107 -20.69 -14.01 -10.22
CA VAL A 107 -21.90 -14.85 -10.01
C VAL A 107 -22.74 -15.01 -11.30
N LYS A 108 -22.29 -14.46 -12.43
CA LYS A 108 -22.83 -14.74 -13.77
C LYS A 108 -21.81 -15.52 -14.58
#